data_AF-A0A3D2IGR1-F1
#
_entry.id   AF-A0A3D2IGR1-F1
#
_cell.length_a   1.000
_cell.length_b   1.000
_cell.length_c   1.000
_cell.angle_alpha   90.00
_cell.angle_beta   90.00
_cell.angle_gamma   90.00
#
_symmetry.space_group_name_H-M   'P 1'
#
loop_
_entity.id
_entity.type
_entity.pdbx_description
1 polymer ?
#
loop_
_entity_poly.entity_id
_entity_poly.type
_entity_poly.pdbx_seq_one_letter_code
_entity_poly.pdbx_strand_id
1 'polypeptide(L)'
;MGSIPKHITERLKRIVEQTSGKTEDFVQELIPAYVIKGNGPMYCLLTDNRTFVKVERGITVYVVEENYSSDGKTLIYSINGDILLIEDEQIELIGFD
;
A
#
# COMPACT_ATOMS: atom_id res chain seq x y z
N MET A 1 20.09 11.73 3.90
CA MET A 1 18.83 10.97 3.80
C MET A 1 17.72 12.00 3.88
N GLY A 2 16.92 12.17 2.82
CA GLY A 2 15.78 13.09 2.85
C GLY A 2 14.75 12.60 3.87
N SER A 3 14.16 13.51 4.66
CA SER A 3 13.07 13.15 5.56
C SER A 3 11.89 12.60 4.76
N ILE A 4 11.28 11.52 5.22
CA ILE A 4 10.01 11.03 4.65
C ILE A 4 8.97 12.16 4.80
N PRO A 5 8.25 12.52 3.72
CA PRO A 5 7.19 13.51 3.80
C PRO A 5 6.16 13.17 4.90
N LYS A 6 5.70 14.20 5.62
CA LYS A 6 4.78 14.02 6.75
C LYS A 6 3.47 13.32 6.36
N HIS A 7 2.92 13.65 5.19
CA HIS A 7 1.66 13.07 4.69
C HIS A 7 1.75 11.55 4.49
N ILE A 8 2.87 11.02 4.02
CA ILE A 8 3.10 9.57 3.88
C ILE A 8 3.02 8.89 5.24
N THR A 9 3.67 9.48 6.24
CA THR A 9 3.66 8.95 7.61
C THR A 9 2.24 8.98 8.20
N GLU A 10 1.49 10.05 7.95
CA GLU A 10 0.09 10.19 8.40
C GLU A 10 -0.82 9.17 7.68
N ARG A 11 -0.63 8.96 6.38
CA ARG A 11 -1.39 7.99 5.58
C ARG A 11 -1.14 6.56 6.05
N LEU A 12 0.13 6.18 6.27
CA LEU A 12 0.49 4.86 6.80
C LEU A 12 -0.13 4.60 8.17
N LYS A 13 -0.09 5.57 9.09
CA LYS A 13 -0.71 5.44 10.41
C LYS A 13 -2.21 5.14 10.30
N ARG A 14 -2.92 5.87 9.43
CA ARG A 14 -4.35 5.63 9.18
C ARG A 14 -4.63 4.23 8.62
N ILE A 15 -3.81 3.76 7.68
CA ILE A 15 -3.94 2.40 7.12
C ILE A 15 -3.76 1.35 8.24
N VAL A 16 -2.73 1.51 9.07
CA VAL A 16 -2.44 0.60 10.18
C VAL A 16 -3.56 0.62 11.23
N GLU A 17 -4.08 1.80 11.57
CA GLU A 17 -5.21 1.95 12.49
C GLU A 17 -6.46 1.23 11.95
N GLN A 18 -6.79 1.44 10.67
CA GLN A 18 -7.94 0.82 10.00
C GLN A 18 -7.82 -0.71 9.97
N THR A 19 -6.67 -1.20 9.53
CA THR A 19 -6.41 -2.65 9.43
C THR A 19 -6.30 -3.33 10.79
N SER A 20 -5.93 -2.59 11.84
CA SER A 20 -5.88 -3.10 13.22
C SER A 20 -7.24 -3.18 13.93
N GLY A 21 -8.32 -2.68 13.31
CA GLY A 21 -9.66 -2.69 13.91
C GLY A 21 -9.87 -1.71 15.06
N LYS A 22 -8.90 -0.82 15.33
CA LYS A 22 -9.02 0.27 16.33
C LYS A 22 -9.92 1.38 15.80
N THR A 23 -11.19 1.06 15.62
CA THR A 23 -12.16 1.91 14.90
C THR A 23 -12.88 2.91 15.79
N GLU A 24 -12.61 2.91 17.10
CA GLU A 24 -13.35 3.66 18.12
C GLU A 24 -13.30 5.20 17.92
N ASP A 25 -12.35 5.71 17.11
CA ASP A 25 -12.16 7.14 16.83
C ASP A 25 -12.23 7.52 15.33
N PHE A 26 -12.80 6.68 14.45
CA PHE A 26 -12.86 6.98 13.01
C PHE A 26 -13.91 8.05 12.68
N VAL A 27 -13.55 9.33 12.87
CA VAL A 27 -14.29 10.48 12.33
C VAL A 27 -13.99 10.68 10.83
N GLN A 28 -12.96 10.00 10.31
CA GLN A 28 -12.47 10.15 8.94
C GLN A 28 -12.96 9.04 8.03
N GLU A 29 -13.04 9.36 6.73
CA GLU A 29 -13.35 8.40 5.67
C GLU A 29 -12.35 7.23 5.65
N LEU A 30 -12.87 6.03 5.38
CA LEU A 30 -12.07 4.82 5.25
C LEU A 30 -11.15 4.93 4.04
N ILE A 31 -9.93 4.42 4.19
CA ILE A 31 -8.98 4.32 3.09
C ILE A 31 -9.43 3.17 2.19
N PRO A 32 -9.61 3.41 0.88
CA PRO A 32 -10.01 2.38 -0.06
C PRO A 32 -9.00 1.24 -0.10
N ALA A 33 -9.53 0.02 -0.17
CA ALA A 33 -8.74 -1.18 -0.37
C ALA A 33 -8.54 -1.44 -1.87
N TYR A 34 -7.39 -1.97 -2.23
CA TYR A 34 -7.05 -2.41 -3.58
C TYR A 34 -6.66 -3.89 -3.52
N VAL A 35 -6.63 -4.55 -4.67
CA VAL A 35 -6.06 -5.89 -4.84
C VAL A 35 -4.96 -5.86 -5.89
N ILE A 36 -3.91 -6.65 -5.70
CA ILE A 36 -2.92 -6.88 -6.76
C ILE A 36 -3.54 -7.81 -7.81
N LYS A 37 -3.69 -7.31 -9.04
CA LYS A 37 -4.33 -8.00 -10.17
C LYS A 37 -3.63 -9.30 -10.52
N GLY A 38 -4.42 -10.28 -10.95
CA GLY A 38 -3.96 -11.55 -11.52
C GLY A 38 -3.80 -12.67 -10.49
N ASN A 39 -3.09 -13.73 -10.89
CA ASN A 39 -2.89 -14.93 -10.07
C ASN A 39 -1.40 -15.30 -9.98
N GLY A 40 -1.03 -15.96 -8.89
CA GLY A 40 0.34 -16.44 -8.64
C GLY A 40 1.30 -15.33 -8.21
N PRO A 41 2.61 -15.63 -8.16
CA PRO A 41 3.56 -14.76 -7.51
C PRO A 41 4.08 -13.63 -8.39
N MET A 42 4.40 -12.51 -7.78
CA MET A 42 5.16 -11.40 -8.37
C MET A 42 6.28 -10.99 -7.43
N TYR A 43 7.28 -10.29 -7.98
CA TYR A 43 8.36 -9.73 -7.19
C TYR A 43 8.18 -8.22 -7.09
N CYS A 44 8.07 -7.72 -5.85
CA CYS A 44 7.95 -6.30 -5.55
C CYS A 44 9.19 -5.82 -4.79
N LEU A 45 9.54 -4.56 -4.97
CA LEU A 45 10.67 -3.95 -4.28
C LEU A 45 10.23 -3.44 -2.90
N LEU A 46 10.87 -3.91 -1.84
CA LEU A 46 10.75 -3.35 -0.49
C LEU A 46 11.47 -2.00 -0.43
N THR A 47 10.79 -0.99 0.14
CA THR A 47 11.36 0.37 0.20
C THR A 47 12.42 0.57 1.28
N ASP A 48 12.41 -0.24 2.34
CA ASP A 48 13.28 -0.09 3.50
C ASP A 48 14.71 -0.58 3.22
N ASN A 49 14.86 -1.72 2.55
CA ASN A 49 16.13 -2.41 2.34
C ASN A 49 16.48 -2.58 0.85
N ARG A 50 15.63 -2.11 -0.08
CA ARG A 50 15.80 -2.24 -1.53
C ARG A 50 15.97 -3.70 -2.00
N THR A 51 15.32 -4.63 -1.32
CA THR A 51 15.30 -6.04 -1.72
C THR A 51 14.00 -6.41 -2.43
N PHE A 52 14.07 -7.37 -3.35
CA PHE A 52 12.87 -7.92 -3.96
C PHE A 52 12.28 -9.02 -3.08
N VAL A 53 10.99 -8.92 -2.80
CA VAL A 53 10.22 -9.94 -2.09
C VAL A 53 9.18 -10.56 -3.00
N LYS A 54 8.93 -11.85 -2.78
CA LYS A 54 7.88 -12.58 -3.45
C LYS A 54 6.54 -12.25 -2.79
N VAL A 55 5.60 -11.74 -3.57
CA VAL A 55 4.25 -11.35 -3.15
C VAL A 55 3.26 -12.16 -3.97
N GLU A 56 2.25 -12.74 -3.33
CA GLU A 56 1.17 -13.42 -4.05
C GLU A 56 0.17 -12.38 -4.56
N ARG A 57 -0.25 -12.49 -5.82
CA ARG A 57 -1.36 -11.69 -6.35
C ARG A 57 -2.69 -12.11 -5.71
N GLY A 58 -3.69 -11.23 -5.79
CA GLY A 58 -4.97 -11.44 -5.12
C GLY A 58 -4.99 -11.02 -3.65
N ILE A 59 -3.88 -10.52 -3.10
CA ILE A 59 -3.85 -9.97 -1.74
C ILE A 59 -4.38 -8.54 -1.71
N THR A 60 -5.01 -8.17 -0.60
CA THR A 60 -5.43 -6.81 -0.32
C THR A 60 -4.23 -5.91 -0.02
N VAL A 61 -4.24 -4.72 -0.61
CA VAL A 61 -3.25 -3.67 -0.42
C VAL A 61 -3.93 -2.32 -0.28
N TYR A 62 -3.21 -1.33 0.23
CA TYR A 62 -3.69 0.04 0.40
C TYR A 62 -2.68 1.00 -0.22
N VAL A 63 -3.17 1.96 -1.01
CA VAL A 63 -2.32 2.99 -1.61
C VAL A 63 -1.88 3.98 -0.54
N VAL A 64 -0.55 4.09 -0.38
CA VAL A 64 0.10 5.03 0.52
C VAL A 64 0.39 6.34 -0.20
N GLU A 65 0.99 6.27 -1.39
CA GLU A 65 1.34 7.42 -2.22
C GLU A 65 1.39 6.99 -3.69
N GLU A 66 0.60 7.64 -4.54
CA GLU A 66 0.63 7.43 -5.99
C GLU A 66 1.88 8.09 -6.60
N ASN A 67 2.45 7.50 -7.66
CA ASN A 67 3.61 8.07 -8.36
C ASN A 67 4.79 8.44 -7.44
N TYR A 68 5.04 7.62 -6.42
CA TYR A 68 6.06 7.87 -5.39
C TYR A 68 7.48 7.90 -5.93
N SER A 69 7.79 7.07 -6.94
CA SER A 69 9.12 7.01 -7.54
C SER A 69 9.20 7.77 -8.87
N SER A 70 10.43 8.13 -9.27
CA SER A 70 10.68 8.87 -10.52
C SER A 70 10.26 8.15 -11.80
N ASP A 71 10.09 6.83 -11.73
CA ASP A 71 9.59 5.97 -12.80
C ASP A 71 8.09 5.67 -12.68
N GLY A 72 7.37 6.36 -11.79
CA GLY A 72 5.90 6.31 -11.70
C GLY A 72 5.32 5.20 -10.82
N LYS A 73 6.14 4.48 -10.05
CA LYS A 73 5.62 3.41 -9.18
C LYS A 73 4.87 3.99 -7.98
N THR A 74 3.76 3.34 -7.65
CA THR A 74 2.94 3.62 -6.49
C THR A 74 3.50 2.91 -5.26
N LEU A 75 3.49 3.61 -4.14
CA LEU A 75 3.83 3.07 -2.82
C LEU A 75 2.58 2.45 -2.20
N ILE A 76 2.64 1.18 -1.85
CA ILE A 76 1.52 0.44 -1.24
C ILE A 76 1.90 -0.18 0.11
N TYR A 77 0.87 -0.39 0.94
CA TYR A 77 0.94 -1.18 2.17
C TYR A 77 0.17 -2.49 1.97
N SER A 78 0.83 -3.63 2.13
CA SER A 78 0.21 -4.95 1.99
C SER A 78 -0.48 -5.38 3.30
N ILE A 79 -1.51 -6.22 3.20
CA ILE A 79 -2.16 -6.81 4.39
C ILE A 79 -1.20 -7.66 5.24
N ASN A 80 -0.05 -8.07 4.68
CA ASN A 80 1.01 -8.79 5.39
C ASN A 80 1.96 -7.87 6.17
N GLY A 81 1.80 -6.55 6.05
CA GLY A 81 2.60 -5.56 6.76
C GLY A 81 3.80 -5.02 5.97
N ASP A 82 3.93 -5.36 4.69
CA ASP A 82 5.03 -4.90 3.84
C ASP A 82 4.72 -3.55 3.20
N ILE A 83 5.75 -2.71 3.03
CA ILE A 83 5.69 -1.48 2.24
C ILE A 83 6.43 -1.72 0.92
N LEU A 84 5.71 -1.66 -0.19
CA LEU A 84 6.18 -2.12 -1.50
C LEU A 84 6.01 -1.04 -2.56
N LEU A 85 6.89 -1.06 -3.57
CA LEU A 85 6.68 -0.34 -4.82
C LEU A 85 6.07 -1.26 -5.87
N ILE A 86 5.04 -0.75 -6.53
CA ILE A 86 4.30 -1.46 -7.58
C ILE A 86 3.85 -0.50 -8.69
N GLU A 87 3.71 -0.99 -9.90
CA GLU A 87 3.10 -0.21 -10.99
C GLU A 87 1.60 -0.05 -10.73
N ASP A 88 1.05 1.15 -10.97
CA ASP A 88 -0.36 1.46 -10.73
C ASP A 88 -1.32 0.51 -11.49
N GLU A 89 -0.93 0.15 -12.71
CA GLU A 89 -1.67 -0.78 -13.58
C GLU A 89 -1.80 -2.18 -12.98
N GLN A 90 -0.99 -2.55 -11.98
CA GLN A 90 -1.03 -3.87 -11.32
C GLN A 90 -2.02 -3.92 -10.15
N ILE A 91 -2.61 -2.80 -9.73
CA ILE A 91 -3.60 -2.77 -8.66
C ILE A 91 -4.97 -2.36 -9.20
N GLU A 92 -6.03 -2.88 -8.59
CA GLU A 92 -7.41 -2.45 -8.83
C GLU A 92 -8.13 -2.19 -7.52
N LEU A 93 -8.97 -1.17 -7.52
CA LEU A 93 -9.81 -0.81 -6.38
C LEU A 93 -10.77 -1.96 -6.07
N ILE A 94 -10.88 -2.33 -4.80
CA ILE A 94 -11.86 -3.29 -4.30
C ILE A 94 -12.73 -2.60 -3.24
N GLY A 95 -14.04 -2.54 -3.49
CA GLY A 95 -14.98 -1.84 -2.64
C GLY A 95 -16.33 -1.67 -3.33
N PHE A 96 -17.36 -1.36 -2.54
CA PHE A 96 -18.66 -0.97 -3.05
C PHE A 96 -18.65 0.53 -3.35
N ASP A 97 -18.97 0.88 -4.59
CA ASP A 97 -19.40 2.22 -5.00
C ASP A 97 -20.85 2.47 -4.49
#